data_AF-A0A847JXI2-F1
#
_entry.id   AF-A0A847JXI2-F1
#
_cell.length_a   1.000
_cell.length_b   1.000
_cell.length_c   1.000
_cell.angle_alpha   90.00
_cell.angle_beta   90.00
_cell.angle_gamma   90.00
#
_symmetry.space_group_name_H-M   'P 1'
#
loop_
_entity.id
_entity.type
_entity.pdbx_description
1 polymer ?
#
loop_
_entity_poly.entity_id
_entity_poly.type
_entity_poly.pdbx_seq_one_letter_code
_entity_poly.pdbx_strand_id
1 'polypeptide(L)' 'MTDESTPRITALTPAQAARILAAAGQRRITEAMVRADVEAGAPTNADGTLNLIHYAAWLAREAAHGD' A
#
# COMPACT_ATOMS: atom_id res chain seq x y z
N MET A 1 -15.08 -19.84 -11.18
CA MET A 1 -13.90 -19.90 -10.30
C MET A 1 -13.21 -18.56 -10.42
N THR A 2 -13.61 -17.58 -9.61
CA THR A 2 -12.91 -16.28 -9.60
C THR A 2 -11.52 -16.55 -9.05
N ASP A 3 -10.51 -16.31 -9.87
CA ASP A 3 -9.11 -16.53 -9.58
C ASP A 3 -8.70 -15.80 -8.29
N GLU A 4 -8.58 -16.54 -7.19
CA GLU A 4 -8.06 -16.03 -5.91
C GLU A 4 -6.57 -15.65 -6.00
N SER A 5 -5.94 -15.87 -7.16
CA SER A 5 -4.55 -15.53 -7.45
C SER A 5 -4.36 -14.11 -8.02
N THR A 6 -5.44 -13.41 -8.41
CA THR A 6 -5.33 -12.06 -8.99
C THR A 6 -5.49 -11.00 -7.89
N PRO A 7 -4.41 -10.29 -7.50
CA PRO A 7 -4.50 -9.22 -6.52
C PRO A 7 -5.41 -8.10 -7.03
N ARG A 8 -6.41 -7.72 -6.23
CA ARG A 8 -7.25 -6.56 -6.53
C ARG A 8 -6.56 -5.31 -6.04
N ILE A 9 -6.28 -4.38 -6.94
CA ILE A 9 -5.60 -3.11 -6.61
C ILE A 9 -6.35 -2.26 -5.56
N THR A 10 -7.66 -2.50 -5.38
CA THR A 10 -8.49 -1.81 -4.40
C THR A 10 -8.52 -2.51 -3.03
N ALA A 11 -7.99 -3.72 -2.90
CA ALA A 11 -7.99 -4.51 -1.67
C ALA A 11 -6.70 -5.36 -1.60
N LEU A 12 -5.59 -4.71 -1.24
CA LEU A 12 -4.29 -5.32 -1.09
C LEU A 12 -3.96 -5.52 0.40
N THR A 13 -3.44 -6.69 0.76
CA THR A 13 -2.77 -6.82 2.06
C THR A 13 -1.51 -5.96 2.09
N PRO A 14 -1.03 -5.52 3.27
CA PRO A 14 0.23 -4.78 3.39
C PRO A 14 1.43 -5.50 2.73
N ALA A 15 1.46 -6.83 2.79
CA ALA A 15 2.47 -7.64 2.13
C ALA A 15 2.38 -7.59 0.60
N GLN A 16 1.18 -7.59 0.03
CA GLN A 16 0.98 -7.45 -1.42
C GLN A 16 1.34 -6.04 -1.89
N ALA A 17 0.91 -5.00 -1.17
CA ALA A 17 1.28 -3.62 -1.45
C ALA A 17 2.80 -3.44 -1.45
N ALA A 18 3.50 -3.95 -0.43
CA ALA A 18 4.95 -3.88 -0.35
C ALA A 18 5.64 -4.53 -1.57
N ARG A 19 5.18 -5.72 -1.99
CA ARG A 19 5.72 -6.42 -3.17
C ARG A 19 5.52 -5.61 -4.46
N ILE A 20 4.31 -5.09 -4.67
CA ILE A 20 3.97 -4.30 -5.87
C ILE A 20 4.80 -3.02 -5.92
N LEU A 21 4.90 -2.29 -4.80
CA LEU A 21 5.65 -1.04 -4.71
C LEU A 21 7.16 -1.26 -4.85
N ALA A 22 7.69 -2.33 -4.24
CA ALA A 22 9.09 -2.69 -4.40
C ALA A 22 9.44 -2.98 -5.87
N ALA A 23 8.58 -3.73 -6.56
CA ALA A 23 8.75 -4.04 -7.98
C ALA A 23 8.64 -2.78 -8.86
N ALA A 24 7.65 -1.92 -8.61
CA ALA A 24 7.43 -0.71 -9.40
C ALA A 24 8.53 0.35 -9.20
N GLY A 25 8.97 0.55 -7.96
CA GLY A 25 9.97 1.57 -7.61
C GLY A 25 11.43 1.10 -7.69
N GLN A 26 11.68 -0.19 -7.96
CA GLN A 26 13.01 -0.81 -7.88
C GLN A 26 13.74 -0.48 -6.56
N ARG A 27 12.99 -0.44 -5.47
CA ARG A 27 13.46 -0.10 -4.12
C ARG A 27 12.98 -1.15 -3.13
N ARG A 28 13.73 -1.34 -2.06
CA ARG A 28 13.33 -2.27 -0.99
C ARG A 28 12.17 -1.64 -0.21
N ILE A 29 10.97 -2.20 -0.39
CA ILE A 29 9.79 -1.92 0.42
C ILE A 29 9.43 -3.20 1.18
N THR A 30 9.16 -3.08 2.48
CA THR A 30 8.80 -4.23 3.34
C THR A 30 7.38 -4.07 3.88
N GLU A 31 6.76 -5.17 4.29
CA GLU A 31 5.44 -5.12 4.94
C GLU A 31 5.45 -4.22 6.18
N ALA A 32 6.53 -4.27 6.97
CA ALA A 32 6.68 -3.45 8.16
C ALA A 32 6.64 -1.95 7.86
N MET A 33 7.22 -1.51 6.73
CA MET A 33 7.15 -0.12 6.29
C MET A 33 5.72 0.29 5.95
N VAL A 34 5.00 -0.57 5.21
CA VAL A 34 3.59 -0.30 4.88
C VAL A 34 2.70 -0.28 6.12
N ARG A 35 2.99 -1.13 7.13
CA ARG A 35 2.29 -1.09 8.41
C ARG A 35 2.57 0.19 9.19
N ALA A 36 3.82 0.65 9.21
CA ALA A 36 4.18 1.91 9.85
C ALA A 36 3.43 3.09 9.20
N ASP A 37 3.25 3.09 7.88
CA ASP A 37 2.45 4.11 7.20
C ASP A 37 0.97 4.05 7.62
N VAL A 38 0.40 2.85 7.79
CA VAL A 38 -0.97 2.68 8.32
C VAL A 38 -1.07 3.24 9.75
N GLU A 39 -0.08 2.95 10.59
CA GLU A 39 0.00 3.51 11.95
C GLU A 39 0.16 5.05 11.95
N ALA A 40 0.83 5.59 10.94
CA ALA A 40 0.94 7.04 10.70
C ALA A 40 -0.35 7.68 10.14
N GLY A 41 -1.36 6.87 9.80
CA GLY A 41 -2.67 7.35 9.35
C GLY A 41 -2.93 7.17 7.85
N ALA A 42 -2.18 6.31 7.17
CA ALA A 42 -2.50 5.94 5.79
C ALA A 42 -3.88 5.28 5.70
N PRO A 43 -4.68 5.59 4.66
CA PRO A 43 -6.05 5.11 4.57
C PRO A 43 -6.12 3.60 4.31
N THR A 44 -6.91 2.91 5.14
CA THR A 44 -7.23 1.48 5.00
C THR A 44 -8.72 1.26 4.75
N ASN A 45 -9.04 0.18 4.06
CA ASN A 45 -10.40 -0.34 3.97
C ASN A 45 -10.87 -0.88 5.32
N ALA A 46 -12.18 -1.09 5.48
CA ALA A 46 -12.78 -1.59 6.72
C ALA A 46 -12.30 -3.01 7.12
N ASP A 47 -11.82 -3.79 6.15
CA ASP A 47 -11.28 -5.13 6.35
C ASP A 47 -9.76 -5.15 6.62
N GLY A 48 -9.13 -3.97 6.72
CA GLY A 48 -7.68 -3.82 6.94
C GLY A 48 -6.82 -3.97 5.68
N THR A 49 -7.44 -4.11 4.51
CA THR A 49 -6.71 -4.05 3.23
C THR A 49 -6.48 -2.59 2.78
N LEU A 50 -5.63 -2.41 1.79
CA LEU A 50 -5.24 -1.13 1.23
C LEU A 50 -5.80 -0.98 -0.18
N ASN A 51 -6.39 0.18 -0.46
CA ASN A 51 -6.62 0.61 -1.83
C ASN A 51 -5.38 1.33 -2.35
N LEU A 52 -4.74 0.78 -3.38
CA LEU A 52 -3.47 1.26 -3.92
C LEU A 52 -3.53 2.73 -4.34
N ILE A 53 -4.66 3.19 -4.90
CA ILE A 53 -4.80 4.57 -5.37
C ILE A 53 -4.84 5.53 -4.20
N HIS A 54 -5.63 5.23 -3.17
CA HIS A 54 -5.70 6.06 -1.96
C HIS A 54 -4.39 6.07 -1.20
N TYR A 55 -3.74 4.91 -1.10
CA TYR A 55 -2.43 4.80 -0.45
C TYR A 55 -1.34 5.58 -1.20
N ALA A 56 -1.29 5.49 -2.54
CA ALA A 56 -0.35 6.27 -3.34
C ALA A 56 -0.60 7.79 -3.24
N ALA A 57 -1.86 8.21 -3.18
CA ALA A 57 -2.21 9.62 -2.96
C ALA A 57 -1.77 10.12 -1.58
N TRP A 58 -1.91 9.29 -0.54
CA TRP A 58 -1.40 9.59 0.80
C TRP A 58 0.13 9.69 0.81
N LEU A 59 0.83 8.75 0.16
CA LEU A 59 2.30 8.79 0.03
C LEU A 59 2.78 10.06 -0.67
N ALA A 60 2.12 10.46 -1.76
CA ALA A 60 2.47 11.68 -2.48
C ALA A 60 2.25 12.94 -1.63
N ARG A 61 1.17 12.96 -0.84
CA ARG A 61 0.91 14.01 0.14
C ARG A 61 2.00 14.05 1.21
N GLU A 62 2.37 12.91 1.77
CA GLU A 62 3.36 12.87 2.86
C GLU A 62 4.77 13.23 2.38
N ALA A 63 5.14 12.82 1.16
CA ALA A 63 6.36 13.27 0.51
C ALA A 63 6.41 14.79 0.28
N ALA A 64 5.24 15.42 0.06
CA ALA A 64 5.13 16.87 -0.13
C ALA A 64 5.05 17.66 1.19
N HIS A 65 4.74 17.02 2.31
CA HIS A 65 4.76 17.64 3.64
C HIS A 65 6.15 17.63 4.29
N GLY A 66 7.14 16.97 3.66
CA GLY A 66 8.51 16.83 4.16
C GLY A 66 9.50 17.94 3.76
N ASP A 67 9.03 19.12 3.33
CA ASP A 67 9.85 20.33 3.09
C ASP A 67 9.94 21.24 4.33
#